data_AF-A0A484KYU2-F1
#
_entry.id   AF-A0A484KYU2-F1
#
_cell.length_a   1.000
_cell.length_b   1.000
_cell.length_c   1.000
_cell.angle_alpha   90.00
_cell.angle_beta   90.00
_cell.angle_gamma   90.00
#
_symmetry.space_group_name_H-M   'P 1'
#
loop_
_entity.id
_entity.type
_entity.pdbx_description
1 polymer ?
#
loop_
_entity_poly.entity_id
_entity_poly.type
_entity_poly.pdbx_seq_one_letter_code
_entity_poly.pdbx_strand_id
1 'polypeptide(L)'
;MVNMRLLSGKKSLKSVRLSFRIPYYTQWGQHLLVCGMEALLGSWDVKKGLLLRPSHQGDELIWSGVISVPPGFKTDYNYYVVDDEKNVVRWEAGRSRKLLLPPDLIQDGLLVELHDLWQTGSDDIPFKSAFKDVIFRRSWSLDVEMPLGAIQSKVDEEESVIIQFKICCPQLDEGTSVYVIGSSLKLGQWKVQNGVKLNYSGDSFWQADCVMGKDDFPLKYPLGAFI
;
A
#
# COMPACT_ATOMS: atom_id res chain seq x y z
N MET A 1 -2.55 45.26 37.72
CA MET A 1 -1.68 44.88 36.60
C MET A 1 -0.95 43.60 36.97
N VAL A 2 -1.53 42.43 36.70
CA VAL A 2 -0.84 41.13 36.77
C VAL A 2 -1.40 40.28 35.63
N ASN A 3 -0.53 39.96 34.68
CA ASN A 3 -0.85 39.33 33.41
C ASN A 3 -1.01 37.82 33.62
N MET A 4 -2.21 37.27 33.44
CA MET A 4 -2.42 35.82 33.41
C MET A 4 -1.86 35.26 32.10
N ARG A 5 -0.68 34.66 32.18
CA ARG A 5 -0.09 33.87 31.09
C ARG A 5 -1.00 32.69 30.74
N LEU A 6 -1.55 32.70 29.52
CA LEU A 6 -2.16 31.53 28.90
C LEU A 6 -1.14 30.39 28.87
N LEU A 7 -1.42 29.31 29.59
CA LEU A 7 -0.83 28.00 29.35
C LEU A 7 -1.49 27.43 28.09
N SER A 8 -0.90 27.68 26.93
CA SER A 8 -1.21 26.96 25.70
C SER A 8 -0.71 25.52 25.85
N GLY A 9 -1.59 24.64 26.33
CA GLY A 9 -1.35 23.21 26.30
C GLY A 9 -1.25 22.76 24.84
N LYS A 10 -0.03 22.49 24.36
CA LYS A 10 0.18 21.75 23.11
C LYS A 10 -0.49 20.38 23.29
N LYS A 11 -1.69 20.20 22.74
CA LYS A 11 -2.24 18.86 22.50
C LYS A 11 -1.23 18.15 21.61
N SER A 12 -0.62 17.08 22.12
CA SER A 12 0.21 16.20 21.30
C SER A 12 -0.67 15.68 20.16
N LEU A 13 -0.39 16.09 18.93
CA LEU A 13 -1.04 15.52 17.76
C LEU A 13 -0.56 14.07 17.67
N LYS A 14 -1.52 13.14 17.75
CA LYS A 14 -1.23 11.72 17.54
C LYS A 14 -0.60 11.54 16.17
N SER A 15 0.38 10.65 16.08
CA SER A 15 1.14 10.38 14.87
C SER A 15 1.17 8.88 14.59
N VAL A 16 1.03 8.53 13.32
CA VAL A 16 1.19 7.18 12.79
C VAL A 16 2.52 7.14 12.04
N ARG A 17 3.31 6.08 12.24
CA ARG A 17 4.54 5.85 11.48
C ARG A 17 4.19 5.06 10.23
N LEU A 18 4.35 5.67 9.07
CA LEU A 18 4.13 5.05 7.78
C LEU A 18 5.48 4.61 7.19
N SER A 19 5.66 3.31 6.99
CA SER A 19 6.86 2.70 6.42
C SER A 19 6.58 2.25 4.99
N PHE A 20 7.31 2.82 4.03
CA PHE A 20 7.34 2.34 2.66
C PHE A 20 8.37 1.23 2.56
N ARG A 21 8.01 0.09 1.96
CA ARG A 21 8.90 -1.06 1.75
C ARG A 21 8.69 -1.59 0.33
N ILE A 22 9.75 -1.65 -0.44
CA ILE A 22 9.72 -2.15 -1.82
C ILE A 22 10.98 -2.98 -2.13
N PRO A 23 10.84 -4.23 -2.61
CA PRO A 23 11.95 -4.99 -3.14
C PRO A 23 12.33 -4.46 -4.52
N TYR A 24 13.59 -4.02 -4.69
CA TYR A 24 14.04 -3.45 -5.94
C TYR A 24 15.56 -3.46 -6.11
N TYR A 25 16.05 -4.01 -7.23
CA TYR A 25 17.46 -3.97 -7.58
C TYR A 25 17.83 -2.69 -8.33
N THR A 26 18.86 -2.03 -7.84
CA THR A 26 19.44 -0.80 -8.39
C THR A 26 20.85 -1.05 -8.89
N GLN A 27 21.34 -0.17 -9.76
CA GLN A 27 22.74 -0.14 -10.17
C GLN A 27 23.54 0.78 -9.25
N TRP A 28 24.86 0.68 -9.31
CA TRP A 28 25.74 1.57 -8.56
C TRP A 28 25.49 3.04 -8.94
N GLY A 29 25.42 3.92 -7.93
CA GLY A 29 25.04 5.33 -8.10
C GLY A 29 23.54 5.60 -8.26
N GLN A 30 22.70 4.56 -8.21
CA GLN A 30 21.24 4.72 -8.23
C GLN A 30 20.64 4.57 -6.83
N HIS A 31 19.61 5.37 -6.57
CA HIS A 31 18.85 5.35 -5.33
C HIS A 31 17.36 5.28 -5.61
N LEU A 32 16.60 4.78 -4.64
CA LEU A 32 15.14 4.75 -4.71
C LEU A 32 14.54 5.84 -3.82
N LEU A 33 13.51 6.51 -4.34
CA LEU A 33 12.83 7.61 -3.66
C LEU A 33 11.32 7.51 -3.88
N VAL A 34 10.56 7.91 -2.86
CA VAL A 34 9.11 8.10 -2.94
C VAL A 34 8.81 9.57 -3.09
N CYS A 35 8.01 9.93 -4.10
CA CYS A 35 7.50 11.27 -4.26
C CYS A 35 5.97 11.23 -4.42
N GLY A 36 5.29 12.22 -3.84
CA GLY A 36 3.84 12.26 -3.83
C GLY A 36 3.27 13.66 -3.63
N MET A 37 1.95 13.74 -3.58
CA MET A 37 1.20 15.00 -3.52
C MET A 37 1.47 15.79 -2.25
N GLU A 38 1.63 15.09 -1.13
CA GLU A 38 1.78 15.72 0.18
C GLU A 38 3.18 16.30 0.38
N ALA A 39 3.27 17.39 1.15
CA ALA A 39 4.53 18.10 1.37
C ALA A 39 5.62 17.21 2.00
N LEU A 40 5.22 16.27 2.85
CA LEU A 40 6.11 15.26 3.45
C LEU A 40 6.75 14.32 2.41
N LEU A 41 6.15 14.20 1.23
CA LEU A 41 6.62 13.42 0.09
C LEU A 41 7.12 14.32 -1.06
N GLY A 42 7.34 15.60 -0.80
CA GLY A 42 7.94 16.54 -1.75
C GLY A 42 6.97 17.27 -2.67
N SER A 43 5.65 17.07 -2.58
CA SER A 43 4.66 17.73 -3.44
C SER A 43 4.96 17.62 -4.94
N TRP A 44 5.23 16.39 -5.40
CA TRP A 44 5.66 16.06 -6.77
C TRP A 44 7.00 16.66 -7.22
N ASP A 45 7.75 17.31 -6.32
CA ASP A 45 9.15 17.68 -6.54
C ASP A 45 10.05 16.53 -6.07
N VAL A 46 10.53 15.73 -7.04
CA VAL A 46 11.38 14.56 -6.79
C VAL A 46 12.62 14.92 -5.96
N LYS A 47 13.20 16.12 -6.13
CA LYS A 47 14.39 16.52 -5.36
C LYS A 47 14.10 16.63 -3.86
N LYS A 48 12.84 16.86 -3.49
CA LYS A 48 12.32 16.92 -2.12
C LYS A 48 11.62 15.64 -1.67
N GLY A 49 11.55 14.61 -2.51
CA GLY A 49 10.93 13.34 -2.14
C GLY A 49 11.70 12.61 -1.05
N LEU A 50 11.04 11.61 -0.48
CA LEU A 50 11.59 10.76 0.58
C LEU A 50 12.58 9.77 -0.02
N LEU A 51 13.87 9.97 0.25
CA LEU A 51 14.92 9.01 -0.12
C LEU A 51 14.81 7.75 0.75
N LEU A 52 14.73 6.59 0.11
CA LEU A 52 14.68 5.30 0.79
C LEU A 52 16.08 4.78 1.07
N ARG A 53 16.20 3.90 2.06
CA ARG A 53 17.45 3.26 2.43
C ARG A 53 17.45 1.79 1.99
N PRO A 54 18.51 1.32 1.31
CA PRO A 54 18.64 -0.08 0.95
C PRO A 54 19.02 -0.93 2.16
N SER A 55 18.50 -2.14 2.21
CA SER A 55 18.86 -3.18 3.17
C SER A 55 18.71 -4.54 2.50
N HIS A 56 19.67 -5.44 2.75
CA HIS A 56 19.57 -6.82 2.27
C HIS A 56 18.73 -7.65 3.24
N GLN A 57 17.74 -8.38 2.71
CA GLN A 57 16.96 -9.36 3.45
C GLN A 57 17.04 -10.71 2.71
N GLY A 58 17.96 -11.56 3.15
CA GLY A 58 18.36 -12.73 2.37
C GLY A 58 18.98 -12.29 1.04
N ASP A 59 18.49 -12.85 -0.07
CA ASP A 59 18.97 -12.51 -1.41
C ASP A 59 18.31 -11.25 -1.98
N GLU A 60 17.27 -10.70 -1.35
CA GLU A 60 16.51 -9.56 -1.85
C GLU A 60 17.09 -8.21 -1.38
N LEU A 61 17.16 -7.24 -2.29
CA LEU A 61 17.45 -5.84 -1.97
C LEU A 61 16.15 -5.08 -1.67
N ILE A 62 15.94 -4.73 -0.40
CA ILE A 62 14.75 -4.05 0.08
C ILE A 62 15.08 -2.57 0.34
N TRP A 63 14.31 -1.68 -0.28
CA TRP A 63 14.35 -0.26 -0.01
C TRP A 63 13.25 0.12 0.96
N SER A 64 13.60 0.86 2.02
CA SER A 64 12.63 1.29 3.03
C SER A 64 12.82 2.72 3.52
N GLY A 65 11.72 3.35 3.93
CA GLY A 65 11.73 4.71 4.45
C GLY A 65 10.48 4.97 5.28
N VAL A 66 10.64 5.72 6.38
CA VAL A 66 9.56 5.95 7.35
C VAL A 66 9.28 7.43 7.49
N ILE A 67 8.00 7.79 7.50
CA ILE A 67 7.52 9.15 7.82
C ILE A 67 6.48 9.09 8.94
N SER A 68 6.35 10.19 9.68
CA SER A 68 5.28 10.37 10.65
C SER A 68 4.16 11.19 10.03
N VAL A 69 2.95 10.65 10.03
CA VAL A 69 1.76 11.26 9.42
C VAL A 69 0.60 11.31 10.41
N PRO A 70 -0.33 12.26 10.27
CA PRO A 70 -1.54 12.26 11.09
C PRO A 70 -2.46 11.07 10.77
N PRO A 71 -3.34 10.64 11.68
CA PRO A 71 -4.45 9.75 11.36
C PRO A 71 -5.31 10.35 10.23
N GLY A 72 -5.91 9.52 9.38
CA GLY A 72 -6.69 10.01 8.24
C GLY A 72 -5.84 10.51 7.06
N PHE A 73 -4.50 10.38 7.13
CA PHE A 73 -3.61 10.84 6.07
C PHE A 73 -3.96 10.21 4.72
N LYS A 74 -4.09 11.06 3.71
CA LYS A 74 -4.41 10.69 2.33
C LYS A 74 -3.35 11.25 1.42
N THR A 75 -2.80 10.43 0.53
CA THR A 75 -1.83 10.90 -0.46
C THR A 75 -1.81 10.02 -1.69
N ASP A 76 -1.39 10.62 -2.80
CA ASP A 76 -1.05 9.93 -4.03
C ASP A 76 0.48 9.97 -4.17
N TYR A 77 1.11 8.83 -4.49
CA TYR A 77 2.57 8.71 -4.54
C TYR A 77 3.05 7.71 -5.61
N ASN A 78 4.31 7.87 -6.04
CA ASN A 78 5.01 6.99 -6.97
C ASN A 78 6.44 6.73 -6.47
N TYR A 79 7.02 5.60 -6.86
CA TYR A 79 8.45 5.34 -6.69
C TYR A 79 9.26 5.84 -7.89
N TYR A 80 10.45 6.35 -7.60
CA TYR A 80 11.41 6.91 -8.56
C TYR A 80 12.78 6.32 -8.30
N VAL A 81 13.50 6.01 -9.37
CA VAL A 81 14.93 5.74 -9.34
C VAL A 81 15.65 6.99 -9.78
N VAL A 82 16.59 7.42 -8.95
CA VAL A 82 17.34 8.66 -9.15
C VAL A 82 18.84 8.39 -9.09
N ASP A 83 19.64 9.29 -9.65
CA ASP A 83 21.10 9.31 -9.46
C ASP A 83 21.50 10.00 -8.15
N ASP A 84 22.81 10.14 -7.91
CA ASP A 84 23.37 10.80 -6.72
C ASP A 84 22.96 12.29 -6.59
N GLU A 85 22.63 12.95 -7.70
CA GLU A 85 22.18 14.36 -7.75
C GLU A 85 20.64 14.48 -7.66
N LYS A 86 19.94 13.36 -7.47
CA LYS A 86 18.47 13.22 -7.50
C LYS A 86 17.85 13.57 -8.86
N ASN A 87 18.59 13.43 -9.96
CA ASN A 87 17.99 13.48 -11.28
C ASN A 87 17.25 12.16 -11.53
N VAL A 88 16.07 12.25 -12.15
CA VAL A 88 15.22 11.10 -12.40
C VAL A 88 15.83 10.24 -13.50
N VAL A 89 16.19 9.00 -13.16
CA VAL A 89 16.64 7.98 -14.12
C VAL A 89 15.44 7.24 -14.68
N ARG A 90 14.49 6.86 -13.81
CA ARG A 90 13.22 6.21 -14.19
C ARG A 90 12.19 6.37 -13.07
N TRP A 91 10.92 6.19 -13.41
CA TRP A 91 9.81 6.17 -12.46
C TRP A 91 8.86 5.01 -12.76
N GLU A 92 8.04 4.64 -11.78
CA GLU A 92 7.03 3.59 -11.94
C GLU A 92 6.04 3.91 -13.05
N ALA A 93 5.69 2.90 -13.84
CA ALA A 93 4.63 3.06 -14.82
C ALA A 93 3.24 3.02 -14.17
N GLY A 94 2.20 3.31 -14.94
CA GLY A 94 0.81 3.21 -14.48
C GLY A 94 0.32 4.45 -13.71
N ARG A 95 -0.74 4.25 -12.92
CA ARG A 95 -1.38 5.32 -12.14
C ARG A 95 -0.69 5.49 -10.80
N SER A 96 -0.65 6.72 -10.30
CA SER A 96 -0.18 7.00 -8.95
C SER A 96 -0.91 6.16 -7.90
N ARG A 97 -0.15 5.63 -6.95
CA ARG A 97 -0.67 4.82 -5.86
C ARG A 97 -1.44 5.73 -4.91
N LYS A 98 -2.67 5.34 -4.58
CA LYS A 98 -3.50 6.06 -3.62
C LYS A 98 -3.43 5.40 -2.26
N LEU A 99 -3.06 6.18 -1.25
CA LEU A 99 -3.07 5.78 0.15
C LEU A 99 -4.14 6.58 0.90
N LEU A 100 -4.92 5.88 1.72
CA LEU A 100 -5.83 6.47 2.68
C LEU A 100 -5.69 5.69 3.99
N LEU A 101 -5.14 6.34 5.01
CA LEU A 101 -5.12 5.79 6.36
C LEU A 101 -6.48 6.04 7.02
N PRO A 102 -7.07 5.06 7.73
CA PRO A 102 -8.28 5.30 8.50
C PRO A 102 -8.11 6.42 9.53
N PRO A 103 -9.12 7.30 9.71
CA PRO A 103 -9.09 8.32 10.75
C PRO A 103 -9.14 7.72 12.16
N ASP A 104 -9.68 6.50 12.29
CA ASP A 104 -9.89 5.79 13.56
C ASP A 104 -8.61 5.10 14.08
N LEU A 105 -7.46 5.33 13.44
CA LEU A 105 -6.15 4.94 13.95
C LEU A 105 -5.78 5.84 15.13
N ILE A 106 -6.33 5.51 16.30
CA ILE A 106 -6.28 6.30 17.54
C ILE A 106 -4.99 6.03 18.33
N GLN A 107 -4.23 4.99 18.00
CA GLN A 107 -2.99 4.61 18.67
C GLN A 107 -1.81 5.46 18.17
N ASP A 108 -1.20 6.21 19.09
CA ASP A 108 0.00 7.01 18.81
C ASP A 108 1.23 6.09 18.65
N GLY A 109 2.04 6.34 17.62
CA GLY A 109 3.24 5.56 17.32
C GLY A 109 3.01 4.24 16.59
N LEU A 110 1.75 3.91 16.26
CA LEU A 110 1.40 2.73 15.46
C LEU A 110 2.18 2.72 14.14
N LEU A 111 2.73 1.55 13.80
CA LEU A 111 3.47 1.33 12.56
C LEU A 111 2.55 0.75 11.51
N VAL A 112 2.41 1.43 10.38
CA VAL A 112 1.74 0.93 9.18
C VAL A 112 2.82 0.69 8.14
N GLU A 113 2.97 -0.55 7.69
CA GLU A 113 3.93 -0.90 6.64
C GLU A 113 3.21 -1.12 5.30
N LEU A 114 3.71 -0.43 4.26
CA LEU A 114 3.30 -0.61 2.89
C LEU A 114 4.30 -1.52 2.19
N HIS A 115 3.85 -2.71 1.83
CA HIS A 115 4.65 -3.70 1.10
C HIS A 115 4.27 -3.64 -0.37
N ASP A 116 4.98 -2.79 -1.12
CA ASP A 116 4.72 -2.54 -2.54
C ASP A 116 5.62 -3.37 -3.45
N LEU A 117 5.17 -3.61 -4.69
CA LEU A 117 5.98 -4.13 -5.80
C LEU A 117 6.05 -3.10 -6.92
N TRP A 118 7.20 -2.98 -7.59
CA TRP A 118 7.41 -2.01 -8.67
C TRP A 118 6.39 -2.18 -9.81
N GLN A 119 5.68 -1.12 -10.19
CA GLN A 119 4.74 -1.14 -11.31
C GLN A 119 5.47 -1.07 -12.66
N THR A 120 5.28 -2.09 -13.49
CA THR A 120 5.93 -2.21 -14.80
C THR A 120 5.04 -1.65 -15.92
N GLY A 121 5.63 -1.21 -17.03
CA GLY A 121 4.90 -0.58 -18.14
C GLY A 121 3.85 -1.48 -18.81
N SER A 122 4.01 -2.80 -18.76
CA SER A 122 2.98 -3.74 -19.25
C SER A 122 1.72 -3.71 -18.40
N ASP A 123 1.84 -3.36 -17.12
CA ASP A 123 0.70 -3.23 -16.22
C ASP A 123 -0.15 -2.00 -16.58
N ASP A 124 0.36 -1.04 -17.37
CA ASP A 124 -0.33 0.18 -17.79
C ASP A 124 -1.44 -0.07 -18.83
N ILE A 125 -1.27 -1.10 -19.66
CA ILE A 125 -2.04 -1.30 -20.89
C ILE A 125 -3.51 -1.57 -20.54
N PRO A 126 -3.82 -2.42 -19.54
CA PRO A 126 -5.18 -2.63 -19.11
C PRO A 126 -5.92 -1.38 -18.61
N PHE A 127 -5.20 -0.32 -18.21
CA PHE A 127 -5.79 0.91 -17.67
C PHE A 127 -6.13 1.96 -18.72
N LYS A 128 -5.69 1.78 -19.97
CA LYS A 128 -6.02 2.71 -21.05
C LYS A 128 -7.51 2.60 -21.36
N SER A 129 -8.16 3.72 -21.69
CA SER A 129 -9.61 3.75 -21.97
C SER A 129 -10.01 2.76 -23.06
N ALA A 130 -9.17 2.53 -24.06
CA ALA A 130 -9.40 1.49 -25.07
C ALA A 130 -9.53 0.09 -24.47
N PHE A 131 -8.78 -0.22 -23.41
CA PHE A 131 -8.87 -1.51 -22.72
C PHE A 131 -9.95 -1.47 -21.64
N LYS A 132 -9.87 -0.56 -20.68
CA LYS A 132 -10.82 -0.42 -19.56
C LYS A 132 -12.26 -0.20 -20.03
N ASP A 133 -12.46 0.76 -20.94
CA ASP A 133 -13.80 1.27 -21.30
C ASP A 133 -14.38 0.61 -22.56
N VAL A 134 -13.60 -0.19 -23.29
CA VAL A 134 -14.06 -0.83 -24.53
C VAL A 134 -13.83 -2.34 -24.50
N ILE A 135 -12.58 -2.81 -24.37
CA ILE A 135 -12.27 -4.25 -24.44
C ILE A 135 -12.74 -5.01 -23.19
N PHE A 136 -12.51 -4.45 -22.00
CA PHE A 136 -12.89 -5.03 -20.71
C PHE A 136 -14.24 -4.54 -20.20
N ARG A 137 -14.86 -3.57 -20.87
CA ARG A 137 -16.20 -3.07 -20.52
C ARG A 137 -17.31 -4.00 -21.01
N ARG A 138 -17.17 -5.30 -20.75
CA ARG A 138 -18.29 -6.24 -20.86
C ARG A 138 -19.16 -6.05 -19.62
N SER A 139 -20.30 -5.39 -19.80
CA SER A 139 -21.54 -5.39 -18.99
C SER A 139 -21.48 -5.90 -17.53
N TRP A 140 -20.46 -5.51 -16.76
CA TRP A 140 -20.38 -5.85 -15.35
C TRP A 140 -20.51 -4.55 -14.54
N SER A 141 -21.71 -4.32 -14.01
CA SER A 141 -21.89 -3.46 -12.85
C SER A 141 -21.46 -4.26 -11.62
N LEU A 142 -20.15 -4.40 -11.38
CA LEU A 142 -19.70 -4.85 -10.07
C LEU A 142 -20.06 -3.71 -9.13
N ASP A 143 -21.14 -3.89 -8.36
CA ASP A 143 -21.41 -3.02 -7.24
C ASP A 143 -20.18 -3.06 -6.32
N VAL A 144 -19.80 -1.91 -5.77
CA VAL A 144 -18.68 -1.85 -4.83
C VAL A 144 -19.06 -2.67 -3.61
N GLU A 145 -18.49 -3.86 -3.49
CA GLU A 145 -18.73 -4.78 -2.38
C GLU A 145 -18.03 -4.28 -1.11
N MET A 146 -16.89 -3.61 -1.25
CA MET A 146 -16.18 -2.99 -0.15
C MET A 146 -15.51 -1.66 -0.57
N PRO A 147 -15.88 -0.51 0.03
CA PRO A 147 -15.28 0.77 -0.33
C PRO A 147 -13.80 0.85 0.05
N LEU A 148 -13.02 1.57 -0.74
CA LEU A 148 -11.60 1.85 -0.49
C LEU A 148 -11.43 2.53 0.89
N GLY A 149 -10.62 1.94 1.76
CA GLY A 149 -10.26 2.52 3.07
C GLY A 149 -11.11 2.08 4.27
N ALA A 150 -12.09 1.18 4.07
CA ALA A 150 -12.82 0.55 5.18
C ALA A 150 -11.96 -0.56 5.81
N ILE A 151 -10.91 -0.20 6.55
CA ILE A 151 -10.23 -1.16 7.41
C ILE A 151 -11.15 -1.42 8.61
N GLN A 152 -11.63 -2.65 8.79
CA GLN A 152 -12.39 -3.00 10.00
C GLN A 152 -11.43 -3.01 11.21
N SER A 153 -11.31 -1.86 11.86
CA SER A 153 -10.57 -1.68 13.11
C SER A 153 -11.35 -2.21 14.32
N LYS A 154 -11.72 -3.49 14.30
CA LYS A 154 -12.15 -4.19 15.53
C LYS A 154 -11.07 -5.17 15.94
N VAL A 155 -10.07 -4.66 16.64
CA VAL A 155 -9.02 -5.47 17.25
C VAL A 155 -9.35 -5.54 18.74
N ASP A 156 -9.87 -6.69 19.18
CA ASP A 156 -10.10 -7.00 20.61
C ASP A 156 -8.87 -7.68 21.26
N GLU A 157 -7.78 -7.92 20.52
CA GLU A 157 -6.59 -8.64 21.02
C GLU A 157 -5.30 -7.83 20.85
N GLU A 158 -4.62 -7.56 21.97
CA GLU A 158 -3.43 -6.69 22.09
C GLU A 158 -2.20 -7.15 21.26
N GLU A 159 -2.25 -8.31 20.62
CA GLU A 159 -1.14 -8.90 19.84
C GLU A 159 -1.47 -9.22 18.37
N SER A 160 -2.58 -8.69 17.85
CA SER A 160 -3.01 -8.92 16.48
C SER A 160 -2.45 -7.87 15.49
N VAL A 161 -2.12 -8.33 14.28
CA VAL A 161 -1.73 -7.52 13.12
C VAL A 161 -2.83 -7.59 12.07
N ILE A 162 -3.34 -6.44 11.62
CA ILE A 162 -4.26 -6.40 10.47
C ILE A 162 -3.43 -6.33 9.20
N ILE A 163 -3.68 -7.26 8.28
CA ILE A 163 -3.11 -7.25 6.93
C ILE A 163 -4.22 -6.95 5.95
N GLN A 164 -4.03 -5.91 5.14
CA GLN A 164 -4.89 -5.62 4.01
C GLN A 164 -4.21 -6.08 2.73
N PHE A 165 -4.78 -7.07 2.07
CA PHE A 165 -4.37 -7.47 0.74
C PHE A 165 -5.06 -6.59 -0.28
N LYS A 166 -4.29 -6.04 -1.22
CA LYS A 166 -4.81 -5.23 -2.31
C LYS A 166 -4.11 -5.61 -3.61
N ILE A 167 -4.89 -5.97 -4.62
CA ILE A 167 -4.39 -6.30 -5.95
C ILE A 167 -5.20 -5.56 -7.01
N CYS A 168 -4.55 -5.14 -8.08
CA CYS A 168 -5.25 -4.68 -9.26
C CYS A 168 -5.37 -5.85 -10.25
N CYS A 169 -6.60 -6.20 -10.61
CA CYS A 169 -6.89 -7.26 -11.57
C CYS A 169 -8.02 -6.78 -12.51
N PRO A 170 -7.66 -6.08 -13.61
CA PRO A 170 -8.63 -5.52 -14.56
C PRO A 170 -9.21 -6.55 -15.52
N GLN A 171 -8.53 -7.67 -15.71
CA GLN A 171 -8.92 -8.73 -16.65
C GLN A 171 -9.37 -9.95 -15.85
N LEU A 172 -10.67 -10.02 -15.57
CA LEU A 172 -11.31 -11.18 -14.94
C LEU A 172 -12.47 -11.64 -15.80
N ASP A 173 -12.54 -12.96 -16.00
CA ASP A 173 -13.65 -13.59 -16.70
C ASP A 173 -14.88 -13.69 -15.79
N GLU A 174 -16.06 -13.71 -16.41
CA GLU A 174 -17.33 -13.84 -15.70
C GLU A 174 -17.36 -15.09 -14.82
N GLY A 175 -17.79 -14.94 -13.56
CA GLY A 175 -17.82 -16.04 -12.59
C GLY A 175 -16.48 -16.32 -11.88
N THR A 176 -15.40 -15.62 -12.25
CA THR A 176 -14.10 -15.76 -11.57
C THR A 176 -14.09 -15.00 -10.25
N SER A 177 -13.47 -15.58 -9.22
CA SER A 177 -13.27 -14.95 -7.91
C SER A 177 -11.78 -14.91 -7.60
N VAL A 178 -11.31 -13.82 -7.00
CA VAL A 178 -9.91 -13.67 -6.63
C VAL A 178 -9.70 -14.09 -5.18
N TYR A 179 -8.72 -14.94 -4.93
CA TYR A 179 -8.36 -15.40 -3.58
C TYR A 179 -6.89 -15.15 -3.28
N VAL A 180 -6.58 -14.86 -2.02
CA VAL A 180 -5.23 -14.91 -1.47
C VAL A 180 -5.07 -16.22 -0.70
N ILE A 181 -4.07 -17.01 -1.09
CA ILE A 181 -3.70 -18.26 -0.43
C ILE A 181 -2.28 -18.16 0.11
N GLY A 182 -1.93 -18.96 1.10
CA GLY A 182 -0.60 -18.90 1.70
C GLY A 182 -0.35 -19.98 2.75
N SER A 183 0.80 -19.91 3.40
CA SER A 183 1.28 -20.93 4.34
C SER A 183 0.50 -20.98 5.65
N SER A 184 -0.07 -19.86 6.10
CA SER A 184 -0.79 -19.81 7.38
C SER A 184 -2.15 -20.51 7.27
N LEU A 185 -2.68 -20.92 8.43
CA LEU A 185 -4.02 -21.51 8.52
C LEU A 185 -5.09 -20.54 7.99
N LYS A 186 -4.95 -19.25 8.31
CA LYS A 186 -5.86 -18.19 7.87
C LYS A 186 -5.80 -17.90 6.36
N LEU A 187 -4.70 -18.24 5.70
CA LEU A 187 -4.56 -18.18 4.24
C LEU A 187 -4.77 -19.55 3.57
N GLY A 188 -5.31 -20.52 4.30
CA GLY A 188 -5.75 -21.79 3.74
C GLY A 188 -4.67 -22.83 3.45
N GLN A 189 -3.43 -22.63 3.91
CA GLN A 189 -2.31 -23.58 3.73
C GLN A 189 -2.15 -24.03 2.28
N TRP A 190 -2.11 -23.06 1.35
CA TRP A 190 -2.01 -23.26 -0.10
C TRP A 190 -3.23 -23.93 -0.76
N LYS A 191 -4.38 -23.99 -0.09
CA LYS A 191 -5.63 -24.52 -0.64
C LYS A 191 -6.64 -23.40 -0.89
N VAL A 192 -7.06 -23.24 -2.16
CA VAL A 192 -7.99 -22.19 -2.61
C VAL A 192 -9.30 -22.19 -1.83
N GLN A 193 -9.86 -23.37 -1.53
CA GLN A 193 -11.10 -23.53 -0.76
C GLN A 193 -11.07 -22.88 0.64
N ASN A 194 -9.88 -22.67 1.20
CA ASN A 194 -9.67 -22.05 2.51
C ASN A 194 -8.97 -20.69 2.39
N GLY A 195 -8.81 -20.16 1.18
CA GLY A 195 -8.17 -18.88 0.91
C GLY A 195 -9.04 -17.70 1.31
N VAL A 196 -8.43 -16.53 1.43
CA VAL A 196 -9.14 -15.28 1.69
C VAL A 196 -9.69 -14.74 0.38
N LYS A 197 -11.02 -14.72 0.23
CA LYS A 197 -11.68 -14.13 -0.94
C LYS A 197 -11.50 -12.61 -0.94
N LEU A 198 -11.07 -12.05 -2.06
CA LEU A 198 -11.00 -10.61 -2.27
C LEU A 198 -12.33 -10.08 -2.81
N ASN A 199 -12.74 -8.91 -2.32
CA ASN A 199 -13.95 -8.23 -2.74
C ASN A 199 -13.61 -7.07 -3.69
N TYR A 200 -14.49 -6.80 -4.64
CA TYR A 200 -14.28 -5.69 -5.57
C TYR A 200 -14.47 -4.34 -4.87
N SER A 201 -13.51 -3.44 -5.09
CA SER A 201 -13.47 -2.11 -4.46
C SER A 201 -13.56 -0.94 -5.44
N GLY A 202 -13.84 -1.22 -6.71
CA GLY A 202 -13.85 -0.22 -7.78
C GLY A 202 -12.52 -0.10 -8.51
N ASP A 203 -12.55 0.51 -9.70
CA ASP A 203 -11.38 0.78 -10.53
C ASP A 203 -10.43 -0.42 -10.73
N SER A 204 -11.00 -1.63 -10.90
CA SER A 204 -10.23 -2.87 -11.08
C SER A 204 -9.39 -3.30 -9.86
N PHE A 205 -9.66 -2.75 -8.67
CA PHE A 205 -9.01 -3.15 -7.43
C PHE A 205 -9.85 -4.14 -6.63
N TRP A 206 -9.16 -5.15 -6.11
CA TRP A 206 -9.70 -6.20 -5.25
C TRP A 206 -8.97 -6.15 -3.91
N GLN A 207 -9.72 -6.23 -2.81
CA GLN A 207 -9.17 -6.10 -1.47
C GLN A 207 -9.87 -7.01 -0.45
N ALA A 208 -9.11 -7.42 0.57
CA ALA A 208 -9.62 -8.07 1.76
C ALA A 208 -8.71 -7.78 2.95
N ASP A 209 -9.31 -7.75 4.13
CA ASP A 209 -8.61 -7.63 5.39
C ASP A 209 -8.51 -9.00 6.06
N CYS A 210 -7.39 -9.27 6.71
CA CYS A 210 -7.16 -10.47 7.49
C CYS A 210 -6.47 -10.09 8.81
N VAL A 211 -7.00 -10.57 9.93
CA VAL A 211 -6.38 -10.38 11.25
C VAL A 211 -5.48 -11.57 11.54
N MET A 212 -4.18 -11.32 11.73
CA MET A 212 -3.15 -12.34 11.96
C MET A 212 -2.52 -12.18 13.34
N GLY A 213 -2.22 -13.28 14.01
CA GLY A 213 -1.44 -13.27 15.25
C GLY A 213 0.05 -13.23 14.94
N LYS A 214 0.89 -12.91 15.93
CA LYS A 214 2.36 -12.95 15.75
C LYS A 214 2.86 -14.33 15.32
N ASP A 215 2.22 -15.40 15.79
CA ASP A 215 2.58 -16.79 15.47
C ASP A 215 2.28 -17.17 14.00
N ASP A 216 1.49 -16.37 13.27
CA ASP A 216 1.20 -16.59 11.85
C ASP A 216 2.40 -16.20 10.95
N PHE A 217 3.43 -15.52 11.49
CA PHE A 217 4.59 -15.04 10.74
C PHE A 217 5.81 -15.98 10.85
N PRO A 218 6.67 -16.10 9.81
CA PRO A 218 6.63 -15.36 8.55
C PRO A 218 5.59 -15.93 7.56
N LEU A 219 4.85 -15.03 6.93
CA LEU A 219 3.85 -15.39 5.92
C LEU A 219 4.53 -15.65 4.58
N LYS A 220 4.16 -16.78 3.95
CA LYS A 220 4.47 -17.04 2.55
C LYS A 220 3.16 -17.10 1.79
N TYR A 221 3.01 -16.28 0.77
CA TYR A 221 1.84 -16.29 -0.10
C TYR A 221 2.25 -15.87 -1.51
N PRO A 222 1.63 -16.42 -2.56
CA PRO A 222 1.81 -15.93 -3.91
C PRO A 222 1.03 -14.62 -4.06
N LEU A 223 1.66 -13.61 -4.67
CA LEU A 223 0.93 -12.47 -5.22
C LEU A 223 0.53 -12.82 -6.66
N GLY A 224 -0.67 -13.37 -6.85
CA GLY A 224 -1.18 -13.73 -8.17
C GLY A 224 -2.67 -14.10 -8.13
N ALA A 225 -3.39 -13.77 -9.20
CA ALA A 225 -4.77 -14.23 -9.37
C ALA A 225 -4.77 -15.74 -9.58
N PHE A 226 -5.41 -16.47 -8.68
CA PHE A 226 -5.71 -17.88 -8.87
C PHE A 226 -7.08 -17.99 -9.53
N ILE A 227 -7.10 -18.65 -10.69
CA ILE A 227 -8.29 -19.02 -11.46
C ILE A 227 -8.92 -20.25 -10.81
#